data_AF-A0AA48HK35-F1
#
_entry.id   AF-A0AA48HK35-F1
#
_cell.length_a   1.000
_cell.length_b   1.000
_cell.length_c   1.000
_cell.angle_alpha   90.00
_cell.angle_beta   90.00
_cell.angle_gamma   90.00
#
_symmetry.space_group_name_H-M   'P 1'
#
loop_
_entity.id
_entity.type
_entity.pdbx_description
1 polymer ?
#
loop_
_entity_poly.entity_id
_entity_poly.type
_entity_poly.pdbx_seq_one_letter_code
_entity_poly.pdbx_strand_id
1 'polypeptide(L)'
;MPPLPLLALRYTAWLIGLRVIFGLLVQVGGLPNSMATAVILAAAPLTDVGMQAVKRATQVLVLRDWALIWGMCLGIFAVLQIILPAIFIAPMRAVLADPAGLQQTALVLGTTGAMMVLFLWIGARSTRGPGRPGN
;
A
#
# COMPACT_ATOMS: atom_id res chain seq x y z
N MET A 1 17.01 6.04 10.65
CA MET A 1 15.80 5.87 9.81
C MET A 1 16.15 5.04 8.58
N PRO A 2 15.25 4.14 8.12
CA PRO A 2 15.48 3.35 6.91
C PRO A 2 15.41 4.26 5.67
N PRO A 3 16.05 3.88 4.56
CA PRO A 3 16.03 4.67 3.33
C PRO A 3 14.63 4.68 2.70
N LEU A 4 13.82 5.71 3.01
CA LEU A 4 12.45 5.87 2.54
C LEU A 4 12.29 5.79 1.00
N PRO A 5 13.19 6.39 0.18
CA PRO A 5 13.06 6.29 -1.28
C PRO A 5 13.11 4.85 -1.80
N LEU A 6 13.92 3.99 -1.17
CA LEU A 6 14.01 2.58 -1.55
C LEU A 6 12.74 1.82 -1.17
N LEU A 7 12.17 2.12 -0.01
CA LEU A 7 10.89 1.53 0.41
C LEU A 7 9.74 2.00 -0.49
N ALA A 8 9.72 3.27 -0.88
CA ALA A 8 8.76 3.83 -1.83
C ALA A 8 8.83 3.14 -3.19
N LEU A 9 10.04 3.01 -3.76
CA LEU A 9 10.26 2.35 -5.05
C LEU A 9 9.81 0.89 -4.99
N ARG A 10 10.16 0.20 -3.90
CA ARG A 10 9.78 -1.20 -3.69
C ARG A 10 8.27 -1.38 -3.58
N TYR A 11 7.60 -0.51 -2.83
CA TYR A 11 6.14 -0.52 -2.73
C TYR A 11 5.49 -0.23 -4.09
N THR A 12 6.01 0.75 -4.82
CA THR A 12 5.53 1.10 -6.17
C THR A 12 5.68 -0.07 -7.14
N ALA A 13 6.83 -0.75 -7.14
CA ALA A 13 7.07 -1.93 -7.96
C ALA A 13 6.09 -3.06 -7.65
N TRP A 14 5.81 -3.31 -6.37
CA TRP A 14 4.79 -4.26 -5.95
C TRP A 14 3.40 -3.88 -6.43
N LEU A 15 3.01 -2.62 -6.26
CA LEU A 15 1.69 -2.13 -6.63
C LEU A 15 1.46 -2.28 -8.14
N ILE A 16 2.44 -1.91 -8.97
CA ILE A 16 2.37 -2.07 -10.43
C ILE A 16 2.38 -3.56 -10.81
N GLY A 17 3.33 -4.33 -10.27
CA GLY A 17 3.48 -5.75 -10.59
C GLY A 17 2.23 -6.57 -10.26
N LEU A 18 1.66 -6.39 -9.06
CA LEU A 18 0.42 -7.06 -8.66
C LEU A 18 -0.77 -6.60 -9.49
N ARG A 19 -0.83 -5.34 -9.90
CA ARG A 19 -1.91 -4.84 -10.77
C ARG A 19 -1.89 -5.54 -12.13
N VAL A 20 -0.71 -5.70 -12.71
CA VAL A 20 -0.53 -6.39 -14.00
C VAL A 20 -0.88 -7.87 -13.87
N ILE A 21 -0.31 -8.56 -12.86
CA ILE A 21 -0.56 -10.00 -12.64
C ILE A 21 -2.06 -10.25 -12.38
N PHE A 22 -2.68 -9.45 -11.51
CA PHE A 22 -4.10 -9.61 -11.21
C PHE A 22 -4.98 -9.30 -12.42
N GLY A 23 -4.65 -8.26 -13.20
CA GLY A 23 -5.36 -7.95 -14.44
C GLY A 23 -5.36 -9.13 -15.42
N LEU A 24 -4.21 -9.77 -15.60
CA LEU A 24 -4.09 -10.98 -16.43
C LEU A 24 -4.92 -12.15 -15.86
N LEU A 25 -4.88 -12.37 -14.54
CA LEU A 25 -5.65 -13.45 -13.91
C LEU A 25 -7.16 -13.23 -13.97
N VAL A 26 -7.64 -11.99 -13.91
CA VAL A 26 -9.05 -11.65 -14.11
C VAL A 26 -9.47 -11.94 -15.55
N GLN A 27 -8.65 -11.54 -16.53
CA GLN A 27 -8.97 -11.71 -17.95
C GLN A 27 -8.89 -13.16 -18.42
N VAL A 28 -7.88 -13.91 -17.98
CA VAL A 28 -7.61 -15.28 -18.46
C VAL A 28 -8.22 -16.34 -17.53
N GLY A 29 -8.18 -16.11 -16.22
CA GLY A 29 -8.61 -17.07 -15.21
C GLY A 29 -10.03 -16.85 -14.68
N GLY A 30 -10.73 -15.80 -15.13
CA GLY A 30 -12.09 -15.50 -14.69
C GLY A 30 -12.21 -15.15 -13.20
N LEU A 31 -11.12 -14.69 -12.57
CA LEU A 31 -11.14 -14.33 -11.15
C LEU A 31 -12.13 -13.17 -10.89
N PRO A 32 -12.90 -13.22 -9.79
CA PRO A 32 -13.80 -12.15 -9.44
C PRO A 32 -13.02 -10.87 -9.09
N ASN A 33 -13.29 -9.79 -9.83
CA ASN A 33 -12.73 -8.48 -9.55
C ASN A 33 -13.52 -7.76 -8.45
N SER A 34 -13.29 -8.21 -7.21
CA SER A 34 -13.93 -7.63 -6.02
C SER A 34 -13.12 -6.48 -5.43
N MET A 35 -13.79 -5.55 -4.75
CA MET A 35 -13.10 -4.48 -4.01
C MET A 35 -12.19 -5.03 -2.92
N ALA A 36 -12.60 -6.11 -2.24
CA ALA A 36 -11.79 -6.74 -1.19
C ALA A 36 -10.45 -7.23 -1.74
N THR A 37 -10.45 -7.81 -2.94
CA THR A 37 -9.22 -8.24 -3.63
C THR A 37 -8.31 -7.06 -3.92
N ALA A 38 -8.85 -5.93 -4.40
CA ALA A 38 -8.08 -4.72 -4.67
C ALA A 38 -7.44 -4.13 -3.40
N VAL A 39 -8.19 -4.09 -2.29
CA VAL A 39 -7.70 -3.64 -0.98
C VAL A 39 -6.55 -4.53 -0.50
N ILE A 40 -6.72 -5.85 -0.56
CA ILE A 40 -5.71 -6.81 -0.12
C ILE A 40 -4.46 -6.72 -1.00
N LEU A 41 -4.59 -6.65 -2.32
CA LEU A 41 -3.44 -6.55 -3.23
C LEU A 41 -2.65 -5.25 -3.02
N ALA A 42 -3.31 -4.16 -2.66
CA ALA A 42 -2.65 -2.90 -2.34
C ALA A 42 -1.94 -2.94 -0.97
N ALA A 43 -2.49 -3.66 0.00
CA ALA A 43 -2.01 -3.68 1.38
C ALA A 43 -0.98 -4.79 1.67
N ALA A 44 -1.11 -5.97 1.05
CA ALA A 44 -0.24 -7.13 1.29
C ALA A 44 1.27 -6.82 1.14
N PRO A 45 1.72 -6.02 0.14
CA PRO A 45 3.13 -5.63 0.02
C PRO A 45 3.71 -4.93 1.25
N LEU A 46 2.88 -4.35 2.13
CA LEU A 46 3.38 -3.68 3.33
C LEU A 46 4.00 -4.64 4.34
N THR A 47 3.71 -5.94 4.24
CA THR A 47 4.46 -6.96 4.99
C THR A 47 5.93 -6.92 4.63
N ASP A 48 6.24 -6.90 3.33
CA ASP A 48 7.60 -6.87 2.82
C ASP A 48 8.25 -5.49 3.04
N VAL A 49 7.51 -4.39 2.87
CA VAL A 49 7.99 -3.04 3.22
C VAL A 49 8.34 -2.97 4.71
N GLY A 50 7.49 -3.50 5.59
CA GLY A 50 7.72 -3.53 7.04
C GLY A 50 8.95 -4.35 7.40
N MET A 51 9.11 -5.55 6.81
CA MET A 51 10.33 -6.36 6.98
C MET A 51 11.60 -5.62 6.55
N GLN A 52 11.57 -4.98 5.38
CA GLN A 52 12.71 -4.23 4.86
C GLN A 52 13.01 -2.99 5.68
N ALA A 53 11.99 -2.31 6.19
CA ALA A 53 12.14 -1.17 7.08
C ALA A 53 12.89 -1.58 8.36
N VAL A 54 12.53 -2.69 8.98
CA VAL A 54 13.22 -3.22 10.17
C VAL A 54 14.65 -3.64 9.85
N LYS A 55 14.87 -4.43 8.78
CA LYS A 55 16.19 -4.94 8.40
C LYS A 55 17.20 -3.83 8.06
N ARG A 56 16.71 -2.73 7.49
CA ARG A 56 17.54 -1.60 7.04
C ARG A 56 17.57 -0.45 8.03
N ALA A 57 16.89 -0.57 9.17
CA ALA A 57 16.94 0.45 10.20
C ALA A 57 18.27 0.38 10.96
N THR A 58 18.90 1.54 11.15
CA THR A 58 20.09 1.68 12.00
C THR A 58 19.76 1.81 13.49
N GLN A 59 18.50 2.09 13.81
CA GLN A 59 17.99 2.34 15.15
C GLN A 59 16.59 1.72 15.30
N VAL A 60 16.11 1.59 16.53
CA VAL A 60 14.73 1.15 16.80
C VAL A 60 13.75 2.16 16.19
N LEU A 61 12.81 1.66 15.39
CA LEU A 61 11.78 2.49 14.75
C LEU A 61 10.73 2.88 15.78
N VAL A 62 10.52 4.19 15.94
CA VAL A 62 9.46 4.72 16.81
C VAL A 62 8.14 4.88 16.03
N LEU A 63 7.04 5.13 16.74
CA LEU A 63 5.71 5.26 16.12
C LEU A 63 5.69 6.29 14.98
N ARG A 64 6.44 7.39 15.11
CA ARG A 64 6.58 8.41 14.07
C ARG A 64 7.17 7.86 12.77
N ASP A 65 8.17 6.99 12.84
CA ASP A 65 8.80 6.40 11.65
C ASP A 65 7.81 5.49 10.92
N TRP A 66 7.03 4.73 11.68
CA TRP A 66 5.97 3.88 11.13
C TRP A 66 4.86 4.68 10.47
N ALA A 67 4.44 5.79 11.10
CA ALA A 67 3.46 6.69 10.52
C ALA A 67 3.96 7.31 9.21
N LEU A 68 5.25 7.65 9.11
CA LEU A 68 5.86 8.16 7.87
C LEU A 68 5.88 7.10 6.77
N ILE A 69 6.30 5.87 7.07
CA ILE A 69 6.31 4.76 6.10
C ILE A 69 4.88 4.47 5.62
N TRP A 70 3.93 4.39 6.55
CA TRP A 70 2.52 4.16 6.25
C TRP A 70 1.95 5.27 5.38
N GLY A 71 2.12 6.54 5.77
CA GLY A 71 1.63 7.70 5.03
C GLY A 71 2.24 7.81 3.65
N MET A 72 3.51 7.46 3.50
CA MET A 72 4.19 7.38 2.20
C MET A 72 3.55 6.31 1.31
N CYS A 73 3.35 5.09 1.81
CA CYS A 73 2.71 4.01 1.05
C CYS A 73 1.26 4.34 0.67
N LEU A 74 0.48 4.88 1.62
CA LEU A 74 -0.89 5.31 1.37
C LEU A 74 -0.96 6.44 0.35
N GLY A 75 -0.02 7.40 0.44
CA GLY A 75 0.13 8.48 -0.54
C GLY A 75 0.44 7.97 -1.94
N ILE A 76 1.38 7.03 -2.07
CA ILE A 76 1.68 6.38 -3.37
C ILE A 76 0.44 5.69 -3.92
N PHE A 77 -0.28 4.94 -3.09
CA PHE A 77 -1.52 4.30 -3.50
C PHE A 77 -2.57 5.32 -3.98
N ALA A 78 -2.82 6.37 -3.21
CA ALA A 78 -3.78 7.42 -3.58
C ALA A 78 -3.37 8.15 -4.86
N VAL A 79 -2.08 8.45 -5.02
CA VAL A 79 -1.56 9.09 -6.24
C VAL A 79 -1.79 8.20 -7.44
N LEU A 80 -1.35 6.95 -7.40
CA LEU A 80 -1.40 6.05 -8.55
C LEU A 80 -2.80 5.57 -8.90
N GLN A 81 -3.67 5.36 -7.91
CA GLN A 81 -4.99 4.77 -8.11
C GLN A 81 -6.13 5.78 -8.19
N ILE A 82 -5.95 7.00 -7.65
CA ILE A 82 -7.02 8.00 -7.57
C ILE A 82 -6.63 9.27 -8.30
N ILE A 83 -5.54 9.93 -7.88
CA ILE A 83 -5.19 11.26 -8.39
C ILE A 83 -4.76 11.20 -9.86
N LEU A 84 -3.86 10.28 -10.20
CA LEU A 84 -3.36 10.14 -11.58
C LEU A 84 -4.51 9.78 -12.54
N PRO A 85 -5.37 8.78 -12.24
CA PRO A 85 -6.53 8.50 -13.09
C PRO A 85 -7.53 9.66 -13.18
N ALA A 86 -7.75 10.42 -12.10
CA ALA A 86 -8.61 11.61 -12.14
C ALA A 86 -8.06 12.71 -13.07
N ILE A 87 -6.74 12.86 -13.15
CA ILE A 87 -6.12 13.83 -14.06
C ILE A 87 -6.31 13.39 -15.53
N PHE A 88 -6.10 12.11 -15.83
CA PHE A 88 -6.06 11.63 -17.22
C PHE A 88 -7.41 11.13 -17.77
N ILE A 89 -8.34 10.68 -16.93
CA ILE A 89 -9.54 9.93 -17.36
C ILE A 89 -10.81 10.64 -16.89
N ALA A 90 -11.64 11.07 -17.83
CA ALA A 90 -12.91 11.77 -17.56
C ALA A 90 -13.88 10.96 -16.67
N PRO A 91 -14.08 9.63 -16.88
CA PRO A 91 -14.87 8.80 -15.97
C PRO A 91 -14.49 8.91 -14.49
N MET A 92 -13.20 8.95 -14.17
CA MET A 92 -12.76 9.04 -12.77
C MET A 92 -13.10 10.41 -12.16
N ARG A 93 -13.02 11.48 -12.95
CA ARG A 93 -13.49 12.80 -12.50
C ARG A 93 -14.97 12.83 -12.22
N ALA A 94 -15.77 12.18 -13.08
CA ALA A 94 -17.22 12.09 -12.88
C ALA A 94 -17.57 11.34 -11.58
N VAL A 95 -16.87 10.24 -11.29
CA VAL A 95 -17.04 9.49 -10.03
C VAL A 95 -16.70 10.36 -8.81
N LEU A 96 -15.63 11.16 -8.88
CA LEU A 96 -15.23 12.02 -7.76
C LEU A 96 -16.11 13.27 -7.60
N ALA A 97 -16.81 13.70 -8.65
CA ALA A 97 -17.75 14.82 -8.61
C ALA A 97 -19.12 14.42 -8.04
N ASP A 98 -19.46 13.13 -8.05
CA ASP A 98 -20.67 12.58 -7.44
C ASP A 98 -20.44 12.29 -5.94
N PRO A 99 -21.29 12.80 -5.02
CA PRO A 99 -21.18 12.51 -3.60
C PRO A 99 -21.13 11.01 -3.26
N ALA A 100 -21.87 10.17 -3.97
CA ALA A 100 -21.87 8.73 -3.73
C ALA A 100 -20.53 8.08 -4.16
N GLY A 101 -20.03 8.42 -5.34
CA GLY A 101 -18.72 7.96 -5.84
C GLY A 101 -17.55 8.45 -4.98
N LEU A 102 -17.62 9.68 -4.46
CA LEU A 102 -16.64 10.21 -3.51
C LEU A 102 -16.66 9.45 -2.18
N GLN A 103 -17.85 9.17 -1.64
CA GLN A 103 -17.99 8.37 -0.41
C GLN A 103 -17.41 6.96 -0.59
N GLN A 104 -17.69 6.30 -1.72
CA GLN A 104 -17.15 4.98 -2.00
C GLN A 104 -15.62 5.00 -2.14
N THR A 105 -15.08 6.02 -2.81
CA THR A 105 -13.63 6.20 -2.95
C THR A 105 -12.96 6.42 -1.59
N ALA A 106 -13.55 7.25 -0.73
CA ALA A 106 -13.06 7.48 0.63
C ALA A 106 -13.09 6.20 1.48
N LEU A 107 -14.13 5.38 1.34
CA LEU A 107 -14.24 4.09 2.03
C LEU A 107 -13.16 3.11 1.56
N VAL A 108 -12.90 3.01 0.25
CA VAL A 108 -11.82 2.17 -0.29
C VAL A 108 -10.46 2.66 0.20
N LEU A 109 -10.22 3.97 0.22
CA LEU A 109 -8.98 4.54 0.72
C LEU A 109 -8.79 4.26 2.21
N GLY A 110 -9.84 4.46 3.02
CA GLY A 110 -9.81 4.22 4.46
C GLY A 110 -9.60 2.74 4.82
N THR A 111 -10.34 1.83 4.18
CA THR A 111 -10.17 0.38 4.37
C THR A 111 -8.81 -0.12 3.92
N THR A 112 -8.30 0.40 2.80
CA THR A 112 -6.93 0.12 2.34
C THR A 112 -5.91 0.64 3.35
N GLY A 113 -6.05 1.86 3.84
CA GLY A 113 -5.20 2.45 4.87
C GLY A 113 -5.18 1.62 6.16
N ALA A 114 -6.33 1.12 6.61
CA ALA A 114 -6.43 0.26 7.78
C ALA A 114 -5.73 -1.09 7.58
N MET A 115 -5.96 -1.75 6.44
CA MET A 115 -5.27 -3.01 6.10
C MET A 115 -3.76 -2.82 5.95
N MET A 116 -3.35 -1.68 5.41
CA MET A 116 -1.94 -1.31 5.31
C MET A 116 -1.26 -1.28 6.69
N VAL A 117 -1.90 -0.69 7.70
CA VAL A 117 -1.37 -0.70 9.08
C VAL A 117 -1.17 -2.14 9.58
N LEU A 118 -2.16 -3.00 9.35
CA LEU A 118 -2.11 -4.39 9.79
C LEU A 118 -0.95 -5.15 9.12
N PHE A 119 -0.81 -5.07 7.79
CA PHE A 119 0.28 -5.74 7.09
C PHE A 119 1.66 -5.17 7.43
N LEU A 120 1.77 -3.84 7.64
CA LEU A 120 3.01 -3.21 8.08
C LEU A 120 3.42 -3.73 9.47
N TRP A 121 2.46 -3.88 10.38
CA TRP A 121 2.67 -4.44 11.71
C TRP A 121 3.09 -5.93 11.66
N ILE A 122 2.47 -6.73 10.79
CA ILE A 122 2.88 -8.13 10.54
C ILE A 122 4.34 -8.16 10.06
N GLY A 123 4.67 -7.33 9.06
CA GLY A 123 6.02 -7.20 8.53
C GLY A 123 7.06 -6.84 9.60
N ALA A 124 6.74 -5.85 10.43
CA ALA A 124 7.59 -5.42 11.53
C ALA A 124 7.86 -6.54 12.56
N ARG A 125 6.87 -7.40 12.84
CA ARG A 125 7.01 -8.50 13.80
C ARG A 125 7.69 -9.74 13.24
N SER A 126 7.58 -9.97 11.94
CA SER A 126 8.17 -11.13 11.26
C SER A 126 9.69 -11.10 11.17
N THR A 127 10.32 -9.97 11.51
CA THR A 127 11.77 -9.79 11.46
C THR A 127 12.35 -9.29 12.79
N ARG A 128 13.57 -9.73 13.11
CA ARG A 128 14.33 -9.21 14.26
C ARG A 128 15.06 -7.95 13.81
N GLY A 129 14.86 -6.85 14.55
CA GLY A 129 15.47 -5.55 14.29
C GLY A 129 16.57 -5.21 15.29
N PRO A 130 17.20 -4.03 15.13
CA PRO A 130 18.17 -3.50 16.08
C PRO A 130 17.58 -3.49 17.51
N GLY A 131 18.29 -4.07 18.49
CA GLY A 131 17.87 -4.08 19.89
C GLY A 131 17.18 -5.35 20.41
N ARG A 132 17.11 -6.44 19.62
CA ARG A 132 16.81 -7.79 20.15
C ARG A 132 18.11 -8.51 20.54
N PRO A 133 18.17 -9.22 21.69
CA PRO A 133 19.38 -9.92 22.11
C PRO A 133 19.78 -10.96 21.05
N GLY A 134 21.03 -10.88 20.58
CA GLY A 134 21.60 -11.76 19.56
C GLY A 134 22.15 -11.08 18.28
N ASN A 135 22.32 -9.75 18.27
CA ASN A 135 23.14 -9.05 17.28
C ASN A 135 24.50 -8.68 17.86
#